data_AF-A0A5K7Z949-F1
#
_entry.id   AF-A0A5K7Z949-F1
#
_cell.length_a   1.000
_cell.length_b   1.000
_cell.length_c   1.000
_cell.angle_alpha   90.00
_cell.angle_beta   90.00
_cell.angle_gamma   90.00
#
_symmetry.space_group_name_H-M   'P 1'
#
loop_
_entity.id
_entity.type
_entity.pdbx_description
1 polymer ?
#
loop_
_entity_poly.entity_id
_entity_poly.type
_entity_poly.pdbx_seq_one_letter_code
_entity_poly.pdbx_strand_id
1 'polypeptide(L)'
;MAKNDAAEKKPLWLSIEENILAINPQDLSGDKLEASIQQIAGELDNVGYNVSRHGGNLLQLRWAVDKARKAGKPMLKDFNAAIGAFTLEDVADPYGATTKLLDDIGGTWPELRSPERRPQVIRFVEKTKLDLLIAKAKGLPGDGGIRMLLGEKVDSGVIIDAMEITDEKLNQVKEAIKQELAERARVAKLLEAVKDESDEEKVKHLLENEVSEELIIEMAKVDQGDIDAAKKAMEAELKEKQRLAEEEAARKKKEAEGPALEDISSDDMLAYIESIREIMEFSDVEKEIRTMCEQSSIPKALVDIAVSEPDKLDELEKKAEG
;
A
#
# COMPACT_ATOMS: atom_id res chain seq x y z
N MET A 1 4.22 -0.30 -21.72
CA MET A 1 4.55 0.01 -23.14
C MET A 1 3.80 -0.98 -24.03
N ALA A 2 3.39 -0.54 -25.22
CA ALA A 2 2.41 -1.22 -26.05
C ALA A 2 2.82 -2.64 -26.48
N LYS A 3 1.86 -3.58 -26.39
CA LYS A 3 1.84 -4.80 -27.21
C LYS A 3 1.68 -4.39 -28.67
N ASN A 4 2.78 -4.42 -29.43
CA ASN A 4 2.78 -4.68 -30.87
C ASN A 4 4.23 -4.85 -31.33
N ASP A 5 4.72 -6.07 -31.27
CA ASP A 5 5.77 -6.53 -32.17
C ASP A 5 5.26 -7.84 -32.78
N ALA A 6 4.49 -7.74 -33.85
CA ALA A 6 4.47 -8.81 -34.83
C ALA A 6 5.93 -8.94 -35.29
N ALA A 7 6.64 -9.94 -34.75
CA ALA A 7 8.09 -10.11 -34.80
C ALA A 7 8.72 -9.44 -36.04
N GLU A 8 9.10 -8.16 -35.92
CA GLU A 8 9.73 -7.45 -37.01
C GLU A 8 11.00 -8.22 -37.35
N LYS A 9 11.13 -8.62 -38.62
CA LYS A 9 12.32 -9.32 -39.08
C LYS A 9 13.54 -8.50 -38.68
N LYS A 10 14.47 -9.14 -37.96
CA LYS A 10 15.70 -8.51 -37.48
C LYS A 10 16.36 -7.73 -38.64
N PRO A 11 16.93 -6.54 -38.40
CA PRO A 11 17.64 -5.83 -39.45
C PRO A 11 18.84 -6.64 -39.96
N LEU A 12 19.04 -6.70 -41.30
CA LEU A 12 20.14 -7.45 -41.91
C LEU A 12 21.50 -7.10 -41.31
N TRP A 13 21.76 -5.81 -41.05
CA TRP A 13 23.04 -5.37 -40.48
C TRP A 13 23.33 -6.03 -39.12
N LEU A 14 22.30 -6.23 -38.30
CA LEU A 14 22.46 -6.84 -36.99
C LEU A 14 22.70 -8.34 -37.13
N SER A 15 21.96 -9.02 -38.02
CA SER A 15 22.20 -10.43 -38.33
C SER A 15 23.61 -10.67 -38.89
N ILE A 16 24.14 -9.77 -39.73
CA ILE A 16 25.53 -9.84 -40.21
C ILE A 16 26.50 -9.82 -39.02
N GLU A 17 26.36 -8.85 -38.13
CA GLU A 17 27.28 -8.66 -37.01
C GLU A 17 27.20 -9.80 -35.98
N GLU A 18 26.02 -10.40 -35.77
CA GLU A 18 25.84 -11.59 -34.93
C GLU A 18 26.61 -12.80 -35.49
N ASN A 19 26.56 -13.02 -36.81
CA ASN A 19 27.31 -14.12 -37.44
C ASN A 19 28.82 -13.85 -37.47
N ILE A 20 29.23 -12.59 -37.65
CA ILE A 20 30.65 -12.19 -37.53
C ILE A 20 31.15 -12.44 -36.09
N LEU A 21 30.34 -12.12 -35.07
CA LEU A 21 30.70 -12.35 -33.67
C LEU A 21 30.86 -13.84 -33.34
N ALA A 22 30.09 -14.72 -33.99
CA ALA A 22 30.14 -16.16 -33.79
C ALA A 22 31.36 -16.85 -34.44
N ILE A 23 32.03 -16.19 -35.38
CA ILE A 23 33.19 -16.74 -36.10
C ILE A 23 34.49 -16.41 -35.38
N ASN A 24 35.46 -17.34 -35.45
CA ASN A 24 36.80 -17.09 -34.96
C ASN A 24 37.44 -15.92 -35.74
N PRO A 25 37.88 -14.83 -35.06
CA PRO A 25 38.45 -13.68 -35.74
C PRO A 25 39.64 -13.99 -36.67
N GLN A 26 40.38 -15.08 -36.40
CA GLN A 26 41.49 -15.51 -37.26
C GLN A 26 41.01 -16.00 -38.64
N ASP A 27 39.81 -16.58 -38.72
CA ASP A 27 39.25 -17.11 -39.97
C ASP A 27 38.74 -15.97 -40.88
N LEU A 28 38.53 -14.76 -40.34
CA LEU A 28 38.22 -13.54 -41.09
C LEU A 28 39.46 -12.89 -41.75
N SER A 29 40.52 -13.68 -42.01
CA SER A 29 41.77 -13.21 -42.60
C SER A 29 42.43 -14.27 -43.49
N GLY A 30 43.35 -13.82 -44.35
CA GLY A 30 44.13 -14.71 -45.22
C GLY A 30 43.28 -15.61 -46.12
N ASP A 31 43.73 -16.84 -46.32
CA ASP A 31 43.14 -17.81 -47.25
C ASP A 31 41.75 -18.29 -46.85
N LYS A 32 41.34 -18.08 -45.60
CA LYS A 32 40.03 -18.50 -45.07
C LYS A 32 38.94 -17.43 -45.22
N LEU A 33 39.32 -16.18 -45.51
CA LEU A 33 38.41 -15.04 -45.53
C LEU A 33 37.19 -15.26 -46.43
N GLU A 34 37.41 -15.71 -47.67
CA GLU A 34 36.32 -15.91 -48.62
C GLU A 34 35.41 -17.07 -48.20
N ALA A 35 35.98 -18.16 -47.67
CA ALA A 35 35.21 -19.28 -47.16
C ALA A 35 34.30 -18.86 -45.99
N SER A 36 34.82 -18.05 -45.06
CA SER A 36 34.03 -17.50 -43.96
C SER A 36 32.93 -16.55 -44.44
N ILE A 37 33.19 -15.69 -45.43
CA ILE A 37 32.16 -14.81 -46.01
C ILE A 37 31.04 -15.63 -46.66
N GLN A 38 31.39 -16.69 -47.42
CA GLN A 38 30.40 -17.56 -48.04
C GLN A 38 29.59 -18.34 -47.00
N GLN A 39 30.22 -18.78 -45.92
CA GLN A 39 29.53 -19.41 -44.79
C GLN A 39 28.49 -18.47 -44.19
N ILE A 40 28.89 -17.24 -43.80
CA ILE A 40 27.97 -16.26 -43.23
C ILE A 40 26.84 -15.93 -44.22
N ALA A 41 27.15 -15.75 -45.50
CA ALA A 41 26.14 -15.49 -46.52
C ALA A 41 25.12 -16.63 -46.62
N GLY A 42 25.57 -17.88 -46.56
CA GLY A 42 24.70 -19.06 -46.54
C GLY A 42 23.81 -19.13 -45.29
N GLU A 43 24.35 -18.81 -44.11
CA GLU A 43 23.58 -18.73 -42.86
C GLU A 43 22.49 -17.64 -42.95
N LEU A 44 22.83 -16.48 -43.53
CA LEU A 44 21.89 -15.38 -43.74
C LEU A 44 20.84 -15.68 -44.83
N ASP A 45 21.18 -16.49 -45.82
CA ASP A 45 20.23 -16.97 -46.83
C ASP A 45 19.16 -17.89 -46.23
N ASN A 46 19.56 -18.77 -45.31
CA ASN A 46 18.64 -19.70 -44.65
C ASN A 46 17.55 -18.99 -43.84
N VAL A 47 17.84 -17.79 -43.33
CA VAL A 47 16.86 -16.91 -42.64
C VAL A 47 16.19 -15.90 -43.60
N GLY A 48 16.41 -16.08 -44.91
CA GLY A 48 15.70 -15.39 -45.98
C GLY A 48 16.21 -13.98 -46.30
N TYR A 49 17.47 -13.63 -45.98
CA TYR A 49 18.05 -12.35 -46.40
C TYR A 49 18.60 -12.36 -47.83
N ASN A 50 18.77 -13.54 -48.44
CA ASN A 50 19.27 -13.70 -49.81
C ASN A 50 20.60 -12.96 -50.07
N VAL A 51 21.51 -12.95 -49.09
CA VAL A 51 22.82 -12.31 -49.14
C VAL A 51 23.67 -12.85 -50.28
N SER A 52 23.74 -14.17 -50.51
CA SER A 52 24.57 -14.70 -51.61
C SER A 52 24.01 -14.38 -53.00
N ARG A 53 22.69 -14.14 -53.08
CA ARG A 53 21.94 -13.90 -54.33
C ARG A 53 21.66 -12.42 -54.59
N HIS A 54 21.99 -11.53 -53.65
CA HIS A 54 21.75 -10.09 -53.76
C HIS A 54 23.06 -9.31 -53.56
N GLY A 55 23.60 -8.77 -54.66
CA GLY A 55 24.92 -8.12 -54.68
C GLY A 55 25.07 -7.00 -53.64
N GLY A 56 24.03 -6.20 -53.39
CA GLY A 56 24.06 -5.15 -52.37
C GLY A 56 24.17 -5.71 -50.94
N ASN A 57 23.51 -6.83 -50.65
CA ASN A 57 23.55 -7.46 -49.32
C ASN A 57 24.91 -8.13 -49.10
N LEU A 58 25.46 -8.76 -50.15
CA LEU A 58 26.80 -9.32 -50.12
C LEU A 58 27.87 -8.24 -49.89
N LEU A 59 27.73 -7.09 -50.54
CA LEU A 59 28.63 -5.94 -50.30
C LEU A 59 28.54 -5.44 -48.86
N GLN A 60 27.34 -5.36 -48.30
CA GLN A 60 27.15 -4.98 -46.90
C GLN A 60 27.86 -5.93 -45.93
N LEU A 61 27.74 -7.25 -46.15
CA LEU A 61 28.48 -8.27 -45.38
C LEU A 61 30.00 -8.08 -45.52
N ARG A 62 30.50 -7.93 -46.74
CA ARG A 62 31.93 -7.73 -47.01
C ARG A 62 32.48 -6.49 -46.31
N TRP A 63 31.73 -5.38 -46.31
CA TRP A 63 32.15 -4.17 -45.61
C TRP A 63 32.18 -4.33 -44.09
N ALA A 64 31.22 -5.07 -43.51
CA ALA A 64 31.22 -5.36 -42.08
C ALA A 64 32.43 -6.23 -41.69
N VAL A 65 32.74 -7.28 -42.47
CA VAL A 65 33.91 -8.14 -42.25
C VAL A 65 35.22 -7.36 -42.38
N ASP A 66 35.37 -6.51 -43.40
CA ASP A 66 36.59 -5.70 -43.55
C ASP A 66 36.78 -4.71 -42.38
N LYS A 67 35.71 -4.13 -41.85
CA LYS A 67 35.77 -3.27 -40.66
C LYS A 67 36.11 -4.05 -39.39
N ALA A 68 35.48 -5.21 -39.18
CA ALA A 68 35.83 -6.10 -38.08
C ALA A 68 37.31 -6.48 -38.10
N ARG A 69 37.85 -6.79 -39.29
CA ARG A 69 39.27 -7.07 -39.50
C ARG A 69 40.15 -5.85 -39.20
N LYS A 70 39.80 -4.66 -39.69
CA LYS A 70 40.55 -3.42 -39.45
C LYS A 70 40.58 -3.02 -37.97
N ALA A 71 39.47 -3.21 -37.27
CA ALA A 71 39.36 -2.95 -35.83
C ALA A 71 39.98 -4.08 -34.98
N GLY A 72 40.28 -5.24 -35.57
CA GLY A 72 40.80 -6.43 -34.88
C GLY A 72 39.77 -7.16 -34.01
N LYS A 73 38.48 -6.80 -34.10
CA LYS A 73 37.38 -7.36 -33.32
C LYS A 73 36.02 -7.07 -33.98
N PRO A 74 34.99 -7.90 -33.74
CA PRO A 74 33.62 -7.62 -34.19
C PRO A 74 33.00 -6.40 -33.49
N MET A 75 32.12 -5.68 -34.19
CA MET A 75 31.44 -4.50 -33.63
C MET A 75 30.60 -4.83 -32.40
N LEU A 76 29.85 -5.95 -32.45
CA LEU A 76 29.00 -6.35 -31.32
C LEU A 76 29.80 -6.65 -30.04
N LYS A 77 31.10 -6.93 -30.13
CA LYS A 77 31.93 -7.11 -28.93
C LYS A 77 32.05 -5.80 -28.14
N ASP A 78 32.32 -4.69 -28.82
CA ASP A 78 32.40 -3.37 -28.19
C ASP A 78 31.02 -2.88 -27.77
N PHE A 79 30.02 -3.09 -28.62
CA PHE A 79 28.63 -2.73 -28.32
C PHE A 79 28.11 -3.42 -27.05
N ASN A 80 28.26 -4.75 -26.96
CA ASN A 80 27.81 -5.52 -25.80
C ASN A 80 28.60 -5.16 -24.53
N ALA A 81 29.90 -4.87 -24.64
CA ALA A 81 30.70 -4.43 -23.50
C ALA A 81 30.24 -3.05 -22.98
N ALA A 82 29.96 -2.11 -23.89
CA ALA A 82 29.48 -0.78 -23.53
C ALA A 82 28.08 -0.82 -22.91
N ILE A 83 27.15 -1.60 -23.50
CA ILE A 83 25.82 -1.80 -22.92
C ILE A 83 25.90 -2.52 -21.57
N GLY A 84 26.73 -3.55 -21.44
CA GLY A 84 26.88 -4.30 -20.19
C GLY A 84 27.48 -3.49 -19.04
N ALA A 85 28.09 -2.34 -19.33
CA ALA A 85 28.62 -1.42 -18.32
C ALA A 85 27.56 -0.44 -17.77
N PHE A 86 26.37 -0.38 -18.36
CA PHE A 86 25.32 0.53 -17.91
C PHE A 86 24.75 0.17 -16.54
N THR A 87 24.51 1.20 -15.74
CA THR A 87 23.70 1.10 -14.52
C THR A 87 22.26 1.58 -14.77
N LEU A 88 21.38 1.43 -13.77
CA LEU A 88 20.01 1.95 -13.86
C LEU A 88 19.97 3.47 -14.03
N GLU A 89 20.93 4.18 -13.44
CA GLU A 89 21.07 5.62 -13.57
C GLU A 89 21.50 6.01 -14.99
N ASP A 90 22.42 5.28 -15.60
CA ASP A 90 22.85 5.54 -16.98
C ASP A 90 21.66 5.45 -17.96
N VAL A 91 20.80 4.43 -17.79
CA VAL A 91 19.66 4.17 -18.69
C VAL A 91 18.35 4.78 -18.22
N ALA A 92 18.38 5.68 -17.22
CA ALA A 92 17.21 6.40 -16.76
C ALA A 92 16.52 7.14 -17.92
N ASP A 93 17.32 7.78 -18.78
CA ASP A 93 16.95 8.29 -20.10
C ASP A 93 17.53 7.41 -21.22
N PRO A 94 16.73 6.51 -21.83
CA PRO A 94 17.21 5.64 -22.91
C PRO A 94 17.74 6.38 -24.14
N TYR A 95 17.24 7.58 -24.45
CA TYR A 95 17.67 8.35 -25.61
C TYR A 95 19.02 9.02 -25.36
N GLY A 96 19.20 9.59 -24.17
CA GLY A 96 20.48 10.11 -23.70
C GLY A 96 21.54 9.01 -23.62
N ALA A 97 21.20 7.87 -23.01
CA ALA A 97 22.07 6.70 -22.93
C ALA A 97 22.47 6.16 -24.31
N THR A 98 21.52 6.10 -25.25
CA THR A 98 21.80 5.74 -26.66
C THR A 98 22.80 6.71 -27.28
N THR A 99 22.62 8.01 -27.05
CA THR A 99 23.52 9.03 -27.62
C THR A 99 24.93 8.88 -27.07
N LYS A 100 25.07 8.73 -25.74
CA LYS A 100 26.35 8.46 -25.06
C LYS A 100 27.02 7.19 -25.61
N LEU A 101 26.27 6.09 -25.73
CA LEU A 101 26.76 4.85 -26.33
C LEU A 101 27.33 5.07 -27.73
N LEU A 102 26.57 5.76 -28.59
CA LEU A 102 26.97 6.07 -29.97
C LEU A 102 28.15 7.04 -30.06
N ASP A 103 28.31 7.92 -29.08
CA ASP A 103 29.47 8.81 -28.99
C ASP A 103 30.73 8.03 -28.61
N ASP A 104 30.62 7.14 -27.61
CA ASP A 104 31.72 6.33 -27.09
C ASP A 104 32.29 5.35 -28.13
N ILE A 105 31.42 4.63 -28.85
CA ILE A 105 31.87 3.57 -29.79
C ILE A 105 31.74 3.97 -31.27
N GLY A 106 31.01 5.04 -31.58
CA GLY A 106 30.76 5.45 -32.97
C GLY A 106 31.96 6.05 -33.69
N GLY A 107 33.05 6.37 -32.98
CA GLY A 107 34.33 6.68 -33.62
C GLY A 107 34.93 5.45 -34.33
N THR A 108 34.85 4.29 -33.68
CA THR A 108 35.29 3.00 -34.24
C THR A 108 34.26 2.43 -35.22
N TRP A 109 32.97 2.62 -34.91
CA TRP A 109 31.84 2.04 -35.63
C TRP A 109 30.85 3.12 -36.11
N PRO A 110 31.24 3.99 -37.06
CA PRO A 110 30.46 5.17 -37.45
C PRO A 110 29.07 4.84 -38.02
N GLU A 111 28.87 3.62 -38.52
CA GLU A 111 27.60 3.17 -39.08
C GLU A 111 26.51 3.04 -38.02
N LEU A 112 26.89 2.84 -36.74
CA LEU A 112 25.94 2.85 -35.62
C LEU A 112 25.27 4.21 -35.44
N ARG A 113 25.92 5.29 -35.88
CA ARG A 113 25.34 6.65 -35.85
C ARG A 113 24.34 6.88 -36.98
N SER A 114 24.19 5.94 -37.91
CA SER A 114 23.18 6.04 -38.97
C SER A 114 21.77 6.15 -38.36
N PRO A 115 20.93 7.08 -38.84
CA PRO A 115 19.54 7.17 -38.43
C PRO A 115 18.78 5.85 -38.57
N GLU A 116 19.16 4.98 -39.52
CA GLU A 116 18.54 3.68 -39.75
C GLU A 116 18.82 2.67 -38.62
N ARG A 117 19.98 2.76 -37.96
CA ARG A 117 20.36 1.84 -36.87
C ARG A 117 19.90 2.34 -35.51
N ARG A 118 19.71 3.66 -35.36
CA ARG A 118 19.38 4.28 -34.07
C ARG A 118 18.14 3.69 -33.37
N PRO A 119 17.00 3.42 -34.05
CA PRO A 119 15.85 2.78 -33.39
C PRO A 119 16.19 1.43 -32.76
N GLN A 120 16.98 0.60 -33.45
CA GLN A 120 17.39 -0.69 -32.95
C GLN A 120 18.36 -0.57 -31.76
N VAL A 121 19.25 0.44 -31.76
CA VAL A 121 20.13 0.72 -30.62
C VAL A 121 19.31 1.16 -29.41
N ILE A 122 18.32 2.02 -29.60
CA ILE A 122 17.39 2.44 -28.52
C ILE A 122 16.70 1.21 -27.92
N ARG A 123 16.18 0.30 -28.76
CA ARG A 123 15.56 -0.96 -28.28
C ARG A 123 16.53 -1.79 -27.42
N PHE A 124 17.82 -1.84 -27.74
CA PHE A 124 18.80 -2.54 -26.90
C PHE A 124 19.01 -1.85 -25.54
N VAL A 125 19.04 -0.52 -25.52
CA VAL A 125 19.16 0.24 -24.26
C VAL A 125 17.92 0.09 -23.40
N GLU A 126 16.72 0.17 -23.98
CA GLU A 126 15.46 -0.06 -23.29
C GLU A 126 15.36 -1.48 -22.72
N LYS A 127 15.78 -2.49 -23.49
CA LYS A 127 15.89 -3.86 -23.01
C LYS A 127 16.85 -3.97 -21.83
N THR A 128 18.02 -3.34 -21.91
CA THR A 128 19.01 -3.33 -20.83
C THR A 128 18.44 -2.71 -19.55
N LYS A 129 17.71 -1.60 -19.68
CA LYS A 129 16.96 -1.00 -18.55
C LYS A 129 16.00 -2.00 -17.92
N LEU A 130 15.21 -2.69 -18.74
CA LEU A 130 14.27 -3.71 -18.26
C LEU A 130 15.00 -4.85 -17.54
N ASP A 131 16.08 -5.39 -18.11
CA ASP A 131 16.87 -6.47 -17.52
C ASP A 131 17.48 -6.04 -16.15
N LEU A 132 17.98 -4.80 -16.05
CA LEU A 132 18.48 -4.23 -14.80
C LEU A 132 17.37 -4.04 -13.75
N LEU A 133 16.18 -3.59 -14.17
CA LEU A 133 15.02 -3.46 -13.27
C LEU A 133 14.58 -4.83 -12.75
N ILE A 134 14.52 -5.85 -13.61
CA ILE A 134 14.20 -7.23 -13.23
C ILE A 134 15.24 -7.77 -12.25
N ALA A 135 16.53 -7.58 -12.53
CA ALA A 135 17.61 -8.01 -11.64
C ALA A 135 17.48 -7.37 -10.25
N LYS A 136 17.20 -6.06 -10.20
CA LYS A 136 16.94 -5.35 -8.93
C LYS A 136 15.70 -5.88 -8.23
N ALA A 137 14.60 -6.11 -8.95
CA ALA A 137 13.36 -6.62 -8.41
C ALA A 137 13.51 -8.02 -7.79
N LYS A 138 14.28 -8.91 -8.43
CA LYS A 138 14.60 -10.25 -7.89
C LYS A 138 15.42 -10.21 -6.60
N GLY A 139 16.17 -9.13 -6.37
CA GLY A 139 16.93 -8.93 -5.13
C GLY A 139 16.11 -8.42 -3.95
N LEU A 140 14.84 -8.01 -4.17
CA LEU A 140 14.00 -7.48 -3.10
C LEU A 140 13.22 -8.59 -2.38
N PRO A 141 13.04 -8.49 -1.05
CA PRO A 141 12.31 -9.49 -0.29
C PRO A 141 10.79 -9.42 -0.54
N GLY A 142 10.12 -10.58 -0.44
CA GLY A 142 8.68 -10.70 -0.54
C GLY A 142 8.11 -10.10 -1.83
N ASP A 143 7.04 -9.31 -1.70
CA ASP A 143 6.37 -8.68 -2.86
C ASP A 143 7.02 -7.36 -3.29
N GLY A 144 8.13 -6.97 -2.66
CA GLY A 144 8.82 -5.70 -2.94
C GLY A 144 9.26 -5.55 -4.40
N GLY A 145 9.75 -6.63 -5.01
CA GLY A 145 10.12 -6.66 -6.42
C GLY A 145 8.94 -6.40 -7.36
N ILE A 146 7.82 -7.07 -7.12
CA ILE A 146 6.59 -6.92 -7.92
C ILE A 146 6.06 -5.49 -7.80
N ARG A 147 6.02 -4.95 -6.58
CA ARG A 147 5.60 -3.56 -6.31
C ARG A 147 6.47 -2.55 -7.06
N MET A 148 7.79 -2.71 -7.04
CA MET A 148 8.72 -1.85 -7.77
C MET A 148 8.44 -1.87 -9.27
N LEU A 149 8.31 -3.05 -9.88
CA LEU A 149 8.08 -3.18 -11.33
C LEU A 149 6.72 -2.58 -11.76
N LEU A 150 5.69 -2.73 -10.93
CA LEU A 150 4.40 -2.06 -11.15
C LEU A 150 4.52 -0.53 -11.08
N GLY A 151 5.30 -0.01 -10.13
CA GLY A 151 5.59 1.43 -10.01
C GLY A 151 6.33 1.98 -11.24
N GLU A 152 7.28 1.23 -11.78
CA GLU A 152 8.00 1.52 -13.03
C GLU A 152 7.15 1.28 -14.30
N LYS A 153 5.87 0.88 -14.15
CA LYS A 153 4.92 0.64 -15.24
C LYS A 153 5.38 -0.42 -16.23
N VAL A 154 6.10 -1.44 -15.74
CA VAL A 154 6.46 -2.62 -16.53
C VAL A 154 5.19 -3.41 -16.87
N ASP A 155 5.12 -3.96 -18.07
CA ASP A 155 3.96 -4.73 -18.54
C ASP A 155 3.73 -5.98 -17.66
N SER A 156 2.46 -6.31 -17.40
CA SER A 156 2.11 -7.42 -16.51
C SER A 156 2.60 -8.77 -17.02
N GLY A 157 2.55 -9.03 -18.34
CA GLY A 157 3.06 -10.27 -18.91
C GLY A 157 4.58 -10.41 -18.72
N VAL A 158 5.30 -9.31 -18.92
CA VAL A 158 6.75 -9.25 -18.67
C VAL A 158 7.08 -9.52 -17.20
N ILE A 159 6.32 -8.94 -16.26
CA ILE A 159 6.53 -9.20 -14.82
C ILE A 159 6.29 -10.68 -14.50
N ILE A 160 5.21 -11.26 -15.02
CA ILE A 160 4.85 -12.68 -14.81
C ILE A 160 5.99 -13.59 -15.28
N ASP A 161 6.43 -13.41 -16.53
CA ASP A 161 7.47 -14.23 -17.14
C ASP A 161 8.82 -14.04 -16.42
N ALA A 162 9.20 -12.79 -16.15
CA ALA A 162 10.51 -12.49 -15.59
C ALA A 162 10.64 -12.87 -14.11
N MET A 163 9.58 -12.66 -13.33
CA MET A 163 9.54 -12.99 -11.90
C MET A 163 9.11 -14.44 -11.64
N GLU A 164 8.73 -15.18 -12.68
CA GLU A 164 8.28 -16.58 -12.60
C GLU A 164 7.09 -16.75 -11.62
N ILE A 165 6.14 -15.81 -11.66
CA ILE A 165 4.94 -15.79 -10.81
C ILE A 165 3.68 -16.11 -11.62
N THR A 166 2.55 -16.32 -10.95
CA THR A 166 1.26 -16.48 -11.63
C THR A 166 0.47 -15.18 -11.74
N ASP A 167 -0.52 -15.15 -12.63
CA ASP A 167 -1.50 -14.06 -12.71
C ASP A 167 -2.21 -13.80 -11.38
N GLU A 168 -2.54 -14.86 -10.63
CA GLU A 168 -3.18 -14.75 -9.31
C GLU A 168 -2.28 -13.99 -8.34
N LYS A 169 -0.98 -14.33 -8.29
CA LYS A 169 -0.04 -13.64 -7.40
C LYS A 169 0.13 -12.17 -7.78
N LEU A 170 0.22 -11.87 -9.07
CA LEU A 170 0.30 -10.48 -9.52
C LEU A 170 -0.97 -9.68 -9.15
N ASN A 171 -2.15 -10.28 -9.30
CA ASN A 171 -3.42 -9.65 -8.96
C ASN A 171 -3.59 -9.44 -7.45
N GLN A 172 -3.11 -10.37 -6.61
CA GLN A 172 -3.06 -10.19 -5.16
C GLN A 172 -2.25 -8.94 -4.77
N VAL A 173 -1.06 -8.76 -5.36
CA VAL A 173 -0.22 -7.59 -5.09
C VAL A 173 -0.90 -6.30 -5.57
N LYS A 174 -1.54 -6.32 -6.75
CA LYS A 174 -2.29 -5.15 -7.26
C LYS A 174 -3.44 -4.76 -6.33
N GLU A 175 -4.21 -5.72 -5.82
CA GLU A 175 -5.30 -5.42 -4.90
C GLU A 175 -4.78 -4.92 -3.54
N ALA A 176 -3.68 -5.47 -3.03
CA ALA A 176 -3.04 -4.97 -1.81
C ALA A 176 -2.58 -3.50 -1.96
N ILE A 177 -1.91 -3.15 -3.07
CA ILE A 177 -1.53 -1.76 -3.38
C ILE A 177 -2.77 -0.86 -3.44
N LYS A 178 -3.85 -1.32 -4.09
CA LYS A 178 -5.09 -0.55 -4.23
C LYS A 178 -5.75 -0.32 -2.87
N GLN A 179 -5.78 -1.31 -1.98
CA GLN A 179 -6.29 -1.17 -0.62
C GLN A 179 -5.44 -0.16 0.19
N GLU A 180 -4.12 -0.25 0.11
CA GLU A 180 -3.21 0.70 0.75
C GLU A 180 -3.42 2.14 0.26
N LEU A 181 -3.60 2.34 -1.06
CA LEU A 181 -3.89 3.65 -1.63
C LEU A 181 -5.27 4.18 -1.22
N ALA A 182 -6.28 3.30 -1.15
CA ALA A 182 -7.61 3.67 -0.68
C ALA A 182 -7.58 4.08 0.80
N GLU A 183 -6.83 3.35 1.63
CA GLU A 183 -6.66 3.67 3.03
C GLU A 183 -5.90 4.98 3.23
N ARG A 184 -4.81 5.21 2.51
CA ARG A 184 -4.11 6.51 2.51
C ARG A 184 -5.04 7.65 2.09
N ALA A 185 -5.90 7.44 1.10
CA ALA A 185 -6.89 8.43 0.70
C ALA A 185 -7.96 8.68 1.77
N ARG A 186 -8.36 7.65 2.53
CA ARG A 186 -9.25 7.77 3.70
C ARG A 186 -8.57 8.60 4.79
N VAL A 187 -7.34 8.25 5.17
CA VAL A 187 -6.55 8.97 6.18
C VAL A 187 -6.32 10.42 5.80
N ALA A 188 -6.01 10.71 4.53
CA ALA A 188 -5.88 12.08 4.05
C ALA A 188 -7.17 12.91 4.25
N LYS A 189 -8.35 12.32 4.06
CA LYS A 189 -9.63 12.99 4.33
C LYS A 189 -9.87 13.22 5.82
N LEU A 190 -9.50 12.26 6.66
CA LEU A 190 -9.58 12.41 8.13
C LEU A 190 -8.67 13.57 8.58
N LEU A 191 -7.43 13.62 8.10
CA LEU A 191 -6.49 14.69 8.41
C LEU A 191 -6.97 16.08 7.95
N GLU A 192 -7.67 16.18 6.83
CA GLU A 192 -8.25 17.46 6.37
C GLU A 192 -9.35 17.97 7.31
N ALA A 193 -10.12 17.08 7.94
CA ALA A 193 -11.16 17.45 8.89
C ALA A 193 -10.60 18.06 10.19
N VAL A 194 -9.37 17.70 10.56
CA VAL A 194 -8.67 18.14 11.78
C VAL A 194 -7.41 18.95 11.48
N LYS A 195 -7.32 19.56 10.29
CA LYS A 195 -6.07 20.20 9.82
C LYS A 195 -5.56 21.33 10.73
N ASP A 196 -6.49 22.08 11.31
CA ASP A 196 -6.24 23.24 12.16
C ASP A 196 -6.12 22.88 13.66
N GLU A 197 -6.28 21.60 13.99
CA GLU A 197 -6.16 21.08 15.34
C GLU A 197 -4.70 20.78 15.72
N SER A 198 -4.47 20.60 17.03
CA SER A 198 -3.17 20.17 17.56
C SER A 198 -2.81 18.75 17.08
N ASP A 199 -1.52 18.41 17.11
CA ASP A 199 -1.07 17.07 16.71
C ASP A 199 -1.64 15.98 17.63
N GLU A 200 -1.85 16.27 18.92
CA GLU A 200 -2.54 15.36 19.85
C GLU A 200 -3.96 15.07 19.38
N GLU A 201 -4.75 16.10 19.04
CA GLU A 201 -6.14 15.94 18.58
C GLU A 201 -6.22 15.24 17.22
N LYS A 202 -5.27 15.52 16.31
CA LYS A 202 -5.17 14.79 15.05
C LYS A 202 -4.94 13.30 15.29
N VAL A 203 -4.04 12.96 16.19
CA VAL A 203 -3.72 11.56 16.52
C VAL A 203 -4.90 10.88 17.20
N LYS A 204 -5.57 11.52 18.16
CA LYS A 204 -6.80 11.01 18.78
C LYS A 204 -7.85 10.70 17.72
N HIS A 205 -8.13 11.67 16.83
CA HIS A 205 -9.10 11.50 15.76
C HIS A 205 -8.79 10.30 14.84
N LEU A 206 -7.52 10.10 14.49
CA LEU A 206 -7.11 8.97 13.65
C LEU A 206 -7.20 7.62 14.38
N LEU A 207 -6.84 7.57 15.67
CA LEU A 207 -6.97 6.36 16.49
C LEU A 207 -8.44 5.96 16.68
N GLU A 208 -9.34 6.93 16.91
CA GLU A 208 -10.78 6.68 16.99
C GLU A 208 -11.37 6.14 15.68
N ASN A 209 -10.76 6.48 14.54
CA ASN A 209 -11.14 5.99 13.22
C ASN A 209 -10.37 4.72 12.80
N GLU A 210 -9.78 4.01 13.76
CA GLU A 210 -9.09 2.73 13.58
C GLU A 210 -7.95 2.78 12.54
N VAL A 211 -7.27 3.92 12.43
CA VAL A 211 -6.09 4.05 11.57
C VAL A 211 -4.88 3.41 12.26
N SER A 212 -4.06 2.66 11.51
CA SER A 212 -2.85 2.04 12.08
C SER A 212 -1.81 3.09 12.47
N GLU A 213 -1.04 2.82 13.53
CA GLU A 213 -0.02 3.73 14.03
C GLU A 213 1.04 4.06 12.98
N GLU A 214 1.43 3.09 12.14
CA GLU A 214 2.39 3.30 11.07
C GLU A 214 1.88 4.33 10.05
N LEU A 215 0.60 4.26 9.68
CA LEU A 215 -0.02 5.23 8.78
C LEU A 215 -0.21 6.59 9.44
N ILE A 216 -0.48 6.64 10.75
CA ILE A 216 -0.55 7.89 11.52
C ILE A 216 0.81 8.59 11.49
N ILE A 217 1.89 7.89 11.86
CA ILE A 217 3.26 8.42 11.83
C ILE A 217 3.60 8.93 10.43
N GLU A 218 3.34 8.11 9.40
CA GLU A 218 3.69 8.45 8.02
C GLU A 218 2.92 9.68 7.51
N MET A 219 1.59 9.72 7.70
CA MET A 219 0.73 10.71 7.07
C MET A 219 0.54 11.97 7.90
N ALA A 220 0.44 11.85 9.22
CA ALA A 220 0.34 12.98 10.13
C ALA A 220 1.71 13.62 10.44
N LYS A 221 2.81 12.92 10.11
CA LYS A 221 4.20 13.36 10.37
C LYS A 221 4.51 13.59 11.85
N VAL A 222 3.90 12.77 12.69
CA VAL A 222 4.09 12.74 14.14
C VAL A 222 5.07 11.63 14.52
N ASP A 223 5.59 11.67 15.75
CA ASP A 223 6.42 10.58 16.27
C ASP A 223 5.62 9.61 17.17
N GLN A 224 6.27 8.52 17.61
CA GLN A 224 5.64 7.55 18.50
C GLN A 224 5.29 8.15 19.87
N GLY A 225 6.03 9.16 20.33
CA GLY A 225 5.78 9.86 21.58
C GLY A 225 4.45 10.63 21.55
N ASP A 226 4.13 11.25 20.42
CA ASP A 226 2.83 11.90 20.20
C ASP A 226 1.67 10.90 20.27
N ILE A 227 1.85 9.70 19.72
CA ILE A 227 0.87 8.60 19.78
C ILE A 227 0.65 8.11 21.21
N ASP A 228 1.73 7.88 21.94
CA ASP A 228 1.67 7.41 23.33
C ASP A 228 1.02 8.45 24.24
N ALA A 229 1.30 9.74 24.02
CA ALA A 229 0.67 10.84 24.73
C ALA A 229 -0.85 10.91 24.46
N ALA A 230 -1.26 10.83 23.19
CA ALA A 230 -2.65 10.84 22.79
C ALA A 230 -3.43 9.65 23.39
N LYS A 231 -2.88 8.43 23.34
CA LYS A 231 -3.50 7.25 23.97
C LYS A 231 -3.70 7.43 25.48
N LYS A 232 -2.70 8.00 26.16
CA LYS A 232 -2.78 8.27 27.60
C LYS A 232 -3.85 9.32 27.92
N ALA A 233 -3.96 10.36 27.10
CA ALA A 233 -5.01 11.36 27.22
C ALA A 233 -6.40 10.72 27.01
N MET A 234 -6.58 9.90 25.97
CA MET A 234 -7.83 9.18 25.70
C MET A 234 -8.22 8.22 26.84
N GLU A 235 -7.27 7.50 27.42
CA GLU A 235 -7.53 6.62 28.57
C GLU A 235 -8.00 7.42 29.79
N ALA A 236 -7.39 8.59 30.04
CA ALA A 236 -7.78 9.47 31.14
C ALA A 236 -9.19 10.05 30.92
N GLU A 237 -9.51 10.48 29.70
CA GLU A 237 -10.84 10.98 29.33
C GLU A 237 -11.92 9.89 29.49
N LEU A 238 -11.61 8.64 29.11
CA LEU A 238 -12.53 7.52 29.27
C LEU A 238 -12.81 7.20 30.75
N LYS A 239 -11.76 7.20 31.60
CA LYS A 239 -11.91 7.01 33.06
C LYS A 239 -12.75 8.11 33.69
N GLU A 240 -12.55 9.35 33.27
CA GLU A 240 -13.34 10.47 33.76
C GLU A 240 -14.80 10.36 33.33
N LYS A 241 -15.06 9.97 32.07
CA LYS A 241 -16.42 9.72 31.58
C LYS A 241 -17.10 8.58 32.34
N GLN A 242 -16.37 7.53 32.71
CA GLN A 242 -16.89 6.45 33.56
C GLN A 242 -17.24 6.95 34.96
N ARG A 243 -16.36 7.72 35.60
CA ARG A 243 -16.62 8.32 36.93
C ARG A 243 -17.87 9.18 36.91
N LEU A 244 -18.04 10.04 35.90
CA LEU A 244 -19.23 10.88 35.77
C LEU A 244 -20.50 10.06 35.55
N ALA A 245 -20.43 8.99 34.76
CA ALA A 245 -21.57 8.08 34.58
C ALA A 245 -21.94 7.34 35.88
N GLU A 246 -20.95 6.93 36.67
CA GLU A 246 -21.16 6.32 37.99
C GLU A 246 -21.76 7.32 38.99
N GLU A 247 -21.28 8.56 39.01
CA GLU A 247 -21.84 9.63 39.84
C GLU A 247 -23.27 9.97 39.44
N GLU A 248 -23.57 10.06 38.14
CA GLU A 248 -24.93 10.29 37.65
C GLU A 248 -25.85 9.10 37.97
N ALA A 249 -25.36 7.87 37.82
CA ALA A 249 -26.10 6.67 38.22
C ALA A 249 -26.35 6.63 39.73
N ALA A 250 -25.37 7.01 40.54
CA ALA A 250 -25.51 7.11 41.99
C ALA A 250 -26.49 8.23 42.39
N ARG A 251 -26.47 9.37 41.70
CA ARG A 251 -27.45 10.45 41.90
C ARG A 251 -28.85 9.98 41.57
N LYS A 252 -29.05 9.36 40.39
CA LYS A 252 -30.36 8.80 39.99
C LYS A 252 -30.85 7.74 40.97
N LYS A 253 -29.95 6.91 41.50
CA LYS A 253 -30.30 5.93 42.53
C LYS A 253 -30.74 6.60 43.83
N LYS A 254 -30.03 7.63 44.30
CA LYS A 254 -30.42 8.40 45.49
C LYS A 254 -31.74 9.16 45.29
N GLU A 255 -31.93 9.77 44.12
CA GLU A 255 -33.20 10.45 43.77
C GLU A 255 -34.38 9.46 43.77
N ALA A 256 -34.18 8.24 43.26
CA ALA A 256 -35.20 7.19 43.29
C ALA A 256 -35.44 6.60 44.69
N GLU A 257 -34.44 6.64 45.59
CA GLU A 257 -34.60 6.18 46.98
C GLU A 257 -35.41 7.16 47.84
N GLY A 258 -35.50 8.44 47.43
CA GLY A 258 -36.21 9.49 48.17
C GLY A 258 -35.44 9.99 49.41
N PRO A 259 -35.99 10.94 50.17
CA PRO A 259 -35.39 11.43 51.41
C PRO A 259 -35.20 10.31 52.44
N ALA A 260 -34.15 10.43 53.26
CA ALA A 260 -33.95 9.54 54.40
C ALA A 260 -35.04 9.76 55.45
N LEU A 261 -35.38 8.73 56.24
CA LEU A 261 -36.46 8.79 57.24
C LEU A 261 -36.31 9.96 58.22
N GLU A 262 -35.07 10.30 58.57
CA GLU A 262 -34.75 11.38 59.50
C GLU A 262 -34.90 12.78 58.88
N ASP A 263 -34.90 12.87 57.55
CA ASP A 263 -35.01 14.11 56.78
C ASP A 263 -36.45 14.38 56.33
N ILE A 264 -37.38 13.45 56.56
CA ILE A 264 -38.81 13.63 56.27
C ILE A 264 -39.44 14.43 57.42
N SER A 265 -40.10 15.53 57.09
CA SER A 265 -40.81 16.34 58.10
C SER A 265 -41.98 15.54 58.70
N SER A 266 -42.40 15.84 59.93
CA SER A 266 -43.54 15.14 60.54
C SER A 266 -44.80 15.18 59.66
N ASP A 267 -45.09 16.33 59.04
CA ASP A 267 -46.25 16.50 58.16
C ASP A 267 -46.13 15.66 56.88
N ASP A 268 -44.95 15.64 56.25
CA ASP A 268 -44.70 14.81 55.06
C ASP A 268 -44.70 13.32 55.41
N MET A 269 -44.23 12.94 56.60
CA MET A 269 -44.21 11.56 57.06
C MET A 269 -45.62 11.01 57.22
N LEU A 270 -46.54 11.79 57.81
CA LEU A 270 -47.94 11.43 57.91
C LEU A 270 -48.60 11.31 56.53
N ALA A 271 -48.34 12.25 55.62
CA ALA A 271 -48.87 12.22 54.26
C ALA A 271 -48.37 10.99 53.47
N TYR A 272 -47.10 10.62 53.60
CA TYR A 272 -46.54 9.43 52.97
C TYR A 272 -47.09 8.14 53.59
N ILE A 273 -47.25 8.06 54.92
CA ILE A 273 -47.83 6.88 55.59
C ILE A 273 -49.31 6.70 55.21
N GLU A 274 -50.09 7.77 55.13
CA GLU A 274 -51.47 7.74 54.65
C GLU A 274 -51.54 7.22 53.21
N SER A 275 -50.69 7.76 52.33
CA SER A 275 -50.59 7.33 50.93
C SER A 275 -50.19 5.85 50.80
N ILE A 276 -49.27 5.36 51.64
CA ILE A 276 -48.88 3.94 51.67
C ILE A 276 -50.06 3.07 52.10
N ARG A 277 -50.80 3.45 53.14
CA ARG A 277 -51.96 2.69 53.62
C ARG A 277 -53.07 2.63 52.57
N GLU A 278 -53.34 3.75 51.90
CA GLU A 278 -54.26 3.79 50.76
C GLU A 278 -53.82 2.81 49.67
N ILE A 279 -52.54 2.80 49.30
CA ILE A 279 -51.99 1.86 48.30
C ILE A 279 -52.10 0.38 48.75
N MET A 280 -51.87 0.09 50.02
CA MET A 280 -51.98 -1.26 50.60
C MET A 280 -53.43 -1.74 50.72
N GLU A 281 -54.42 -0.84 50.73
CA GLU A 281 -55.83 -1.19 50.61
C GLU A 281 -56.20 -1.62 49.17
N PHE A 282 -55.46 -1.14 48.17
CA PHE A 282 -55.70 -1.46 46.76
C PHE A 282 -55.05 -2.77 46.28
N SER A 283 -53.91 -3.18 46.85
CA SER A 283 -53.24 -4.45 46.50
C SER A 283 -52.51 -5.03 47.70
N ASP A 284 -52.55 -6.36 47.84
CA ASP A 284 -51.79 -7.15 48.82
C ASP A 284 -50.50 -7.77 48.23
N VAL A 285 -50.24 -7.53 46.94
CA VAL A 285 -49.06 -8.05 46.24
C VAL A 285 -47.90 -7.07 46.43
N GLU A 286 -46.89 -7.48 47.20
CA GLU A 286 -45.70 -6.66 47.52
C GLU A 286 -45.09 -5.96 46.30
N LYS A 287 -44.96 -6.67 45.17
CA LYS A 287 -44.38 -6.11 43.95
C LYS A 287 -45.23 -4.98 43.35
N GLU A 288 -46.56 -5.10 43.42
CA GLU A 288 -47.49 -4.08 42.94
C GLU A 288 -47.51 -2.87 43.88
N ILE A 289 -47.53 -3.11 45.20
CA ILE A 289 -47.41 -2.05 46.23
C ILE A 289 -46.14 -1.23 46.00
N ARG A 290 -44.98 -1.89 45.86
CA ARG A 290 -43.70 -1.20 45.61
C ARG A 290 -43.73 -0.37 44.32
N THR A 291 -44.33 -0.89 43.26
CA THR A 291 -44.44 -0.18 41.96
C THR A 291 -45.37 1.04 42.07
N MET A 292 -46.49 0.91 42.77
CA MET A 292 -47.43 2.01 42.98
C MET A 292 -46.83 3.10 43.88
N CYS A 293 -46.16 2.71 44.97
CA CYS A 293 -45.48 3.66 45.86
C CYS A 293 -44.36 4.42 45.13
N GLU A 294 -43.59 3.74 44.27
CA GLU A 294 -42.58 4.37 43.42
C GLU A 294 -43.20 5.38 42.44
N GLN A 295 -44.32 5.04 41.79
CA GLN A 295 -45.06 5.95 40.90
C GLN A 295 -45.63 7.17 41.64
N SER A 296 -46.01 6.99 42.91
CA SER A 296 -46.51 8.05 43.79
C SER A 296 -45.41 8.85 44.48
N SER A 297 -44.13 8.66 44.10
CA SER A 297 -42.98 9.37 44.68
C SER A 297 -42.84 9.20 46.20
N ILE A 298 -43.28 8.04 46.72
CA ILE A 298 -43.18 7.72 48.15
C ILE A 298 -41.75 7.26 48.45
N PRO A 299 -41.08 7.79 49.49
CA PRO A 299 -39.70 7.44 49.82
C PRO A 299 -39.54 5.94 50.06
N LYS A 300 -38.54 5.33 49.41
CA LYS A 300 -38.33 3.88 49.45
C LYS A 300 -38.14 3.36 50.86
N ALA A 301 -37.49 4.13 51.74
CA ALA A 301 -37.30 3.76 53.14
C ALA A 301 -38.62 3.54 53.89
N LEU A 302 -39.66 4.33 53.60
CA LEU A 302 -41.00 4.14 54.19
C LEU A 302 -41.71 2.94 53.56
N VAL A 303 -41.58 2.74 52.25
CA VAL A 303 -42.13 1.57 51.55
C VAL A 303 -41.53 0.26 52.07
N ASP A 304 -40.20 0.24 52.30
CA ASP A 304 -39.49 -0.91 52.83
C ASP A 304 -39.96 -1.26 54.26
N ILE A 305 -40.17 -0.24 55.11
CA ILE A 305 -40.72 -0.41 56.46
C ILE A 305 -42.17 -0.89 56.40
N ALA A 306 -43.02 -0.31 55.55
CA ALA A 306 -44.42 -0.68 55.45
C ALA A 306 -44.62 -2.15 55.04
N VAL A 307 -43.78 -2.65 54.13
CA VAL A 307 -43.84 -4.03 53.64
C VAL A 307 -43.21 -5.02 54.61
N SER A 308 -42.11 -4.65 55.29
CA SER A 308 -41.30 -5.60 56.07
C SER A 308 -41.58 -5.54 57.57
N GLU A 309 -41.96 -4.38 58.09
CA GLU A 309 -42.06 -4.06 59.52
C GLU A 309 -43.26 -3.14 59.81
N PRO A 310 -44.50 -3.60 59.61
CA PRO A 310 -45.70 -2.77 59.73
C PRO A 310 -45.86 -2.13 61.11
N ASP A 311 -45.49 -2.83 62.19
CA ASP A 311 -45.52 -2.28 63.56
C ASP A 311 -44.61 -1.05 63.72
N LYS A 312 -43.49 -0.98 62.98
CA LYS A 312 -42.61 0.20 62.98
C LYS A 312 -43.18 1.37 62.20
N LEU A 313 -44.00 1.13 61.17
CA LEU A 313 -44.72 2.18 60.45
C LEU A 313 -45.68 2.91 61.41
N ASP A 314 -46.39 2.16 62.25
CA ASP A 314 -47.31 2.71 63.27
C ASP A 314 -46.58 3.51 64.36
N GLU A 315 -45.36 3.10 64.72
CA GLU A 315 -44.52 3.87 65.65
C GLU A 315 -44.02 5.19 65.04
N LEU A 316 -43.72 5.20 63.74
CA LEU A 316 -43.31 6.42 63.03
C LEU A 316 -44.47 7.41 62.89
N GLU A 317 -45.68 6.91 62.59
CA GLU A 317 -46.90 7.72 62.56
C GLU A 317 -47.15 8.41 63.91
N LYS A 318 -47.18 7.64 65.01
CA LYS A 318 -47.39 8.20 66.36
C LYS A 318 -46.33 9.22 66.77
N LYS A 319 -45.08 9.01 66.36
CA LYS A 319 -43.99 9.98 66.64
C LYS A 319 -44.14 11.25 65.81
N ALA A 320 -44.71 11.17 64.61
CA ALA A 320 -44.96 12.32 63.76
C ALA A 320 -46.20 13.13 64.21
N GLU A 321 -47.22 12.50 64.82
CA GLU A 321 -48.43 13.16 65.35
C GLU A 321 -48.19 14.04 66.60
N GLY A 322 -47.10 13.79 67.35
CA GLY A 322 -46.73 14.55 68.55
C GLY A 322 -47.04 13.86 69.88
#